data_AF-A0AAD6JGL6-F1
#
_entry.id   AF-A0AAD6JGL6-F1
#
_cell.length_a   1.000
_cell.length_b   1.000
_cell.length_c   1.000
_cell.angle_alpha   90.00
_cell.angle_beta   90.00
_cell.angle_gamma   90.00
#
_symmetry.space_group_name_H-M   'P 1'
#
loop_
_entity.id
_entity.type
_entity.pdbx_description
1 polymer ?
#
loop_
_entity_poly.entity_id
_entity_poly.type
_entity_poly.pdbx_seq_one_letter_code
_entity_poly.pdbx_strand_id
1 'polypeptide(L)'
;MSNPTKNAECTPEEAFSIVGDNIIFASGSPFKDVDLGNGHIGHCNQGNNMYLFPGIGLGTLLSGSRIISDGMLQAAAECLAAYMTEEEVLKGIIYPSTSRIRDITKEVAAAVVKEAIEEDLAEGYREMDARELRKLSQEEIEEYVMNNMWSPDYPTLLGKSIFPFISVFSNLLHHDVWCPLAPNLYKQAS
;
A
#
# COMPACT_ATOMS: atom_id res chain seq x y z
N MET A 1 -21.76 -0.46 7.17
CA MET A 1 -20.39 -0.87 6.76
C MET A 1 -20.37 -2.08 5.82
N SER A 2 -21.51 -2.76 5.65
CA SER A 2 -21.64 -3.93 4.79
C SER A 2 -21.34 -3.63 3.31
N ASN A 3 -20.71 -4.59 2.64
CA ASN A 3 -20.34 -4.52 1.23
C ASN A 3 -20.91 -5.73 0.47
N PRO A 4 -21.18 -5.62 -0.86
CA PRO A 4 -21.20 -4.40 -1.68
C PRO A 4 -22.45 -3.55 -1.43
N THR A 5 -22.65 -2.43 -2.14
CA THR A 5 -23.73 -1.44 -1.96
C THR A 5 -25.13 -2.03 -1.69
N LYS A 6 -25.51 -3.13 -2.36
CA LYS A 6 -26.80 -3.82 -2.15
C LYS A 6 -27.01 -4.38 -0.74
N ASN A 7 -25.95 -4.53 0.03
CA ASN A 7 -25.95 -5.02 1.41
C ASN A 7 -25.79 -3.86 2.42
N ALA A 8 -25.68 -2.61 1.96
CA ALA A 8 -25.57 -1.46 2.86
C ALA A 8 -26.82 -1.39 3.75
N GLU A 9 -26.61 -1.01 5.01
CA GLU A 9 -27.66 -1.00 6.03
C GLU A 9 -28.71 0.09 5.77
N CYS A 10 -28.32 1.16 5.10
CA CYS A 10 -29.19 2.22 4.57
C CYS A 10 -28.46 2.99 3.46
N THR A 11 -29.20 3.75 2.65
CA THR A 11 -28.60 4.73 1.72
C THR A 11 -28.34 6.07 2.45
N PRO A 12 -27.41 6.91 1.97
CA PRO A 12 -27.21 8.21 2.58
C PRO A 12 -28.46 9.10 2.49
N GLU A 13 -29.23 9.03 1.40
CA GLU A 13 -30.48 9.80 1.26
C GLU A 13 -31.50 9.42 2.34
N GLU A 14 -31.63 8.12 2.66
CA GLU A 14 -32.45 7.65 3.77
C GLU A 14 -31.94 8.17 5.11
N ALA A 15 -30.63 8.09 5.35
CA ALA A 15 -30.03 8.54 6.60
C ALA A 15 -30.24 10.05 6.84
N PHE A 16 -29.91 10.89 5.84
CA PHE A 16 -30.06 12.34 5.93
C PHE A 16 -31.53 12.76 6.06
N SER A 17 -32.46 12.09 5.35
CA SER A 17 -33.88 12.43 5.45
C SER A 17 -34.53 12.06 6.79
N ILE A 18 -34.07 10.98 7.44
CA ILE A 18 -34.65 10.50 8.70
C ILE A 18 -34.03 11.21 9.91
N VAL A 19 -32.71 11.35 9.93
CA VAL A 19 -31.98 11.83 11.10
C VAL A 19 -31.67 13.33 11.01
N GLY A 20 -31.65 13.88 9.80
CA GLY A 20 -31.48 15.31 9.53
C GLY A 20 -30.05 15.70 9.12
N ASP A 21 -29.87 16.99 8.87
CA ASP A 21 -28.69 17.54 8.20
C ASP A 21 -27.37 17.45 9.00
N ASN A 22 -27.46 17.23 10.32
CA ASN A 22 -26.29 17.25 11.21
C ASN A 22 -25.66 15.85 11.42
N ILE A 23 -26.09 14.83 10.69
CA ILE A 23 -25.48 13.50 10.82
C ILE A 23 -24.10 13.42 10.17
N ILE A 24 -23.28 12.53 10.73
CA ILE A 24 -22.05 12.07 10.09
C ILE A 24 -22.34 10.71 9.46
N PHE A 25 -22.30 10.63 8.14
CA PHE A 25 -22.55 9.41 7.40
C PHE A 25 -21.24 8.78 6.91
N ALA A 26 -21.08 7.47 7.16
CA ALA A 26 -19.99 6.67 6.61
C ALA A 26 -20.49 5.28 6.21
N SER A 27 -19.93 4.75 5.13
CA SER A 27 -20.32 3.45 4.57
C SER A 27 -19.11 2.70 4.00
N GLY A 28 -19.23 1.38 3.82
CA GLY A 28 -18.13 0.56 3.29
C GLY A 28 -17.95 0.69 1.78
N SER A 29 -19.07 0.84 1.06
CA SER A 29 -19.15 0.99 -0.38
C SER A 29 -19.30 2.47 -0.74
N PRO A 30 -18.75 2.94 -1.87
CA PRO A 30 -18.83 4.34 -2.22
C PRO A 30 -20.26 4.76 -2.56
N PHE A 31 -20.67 5.92 -2.06
CA PHE A 31 -21.88 6.63 -2.44
C PHE A 31 -21.53 8.05 -2.90
N LYS A 32 -22.45 8.69 -3.61
CA LYS A 32 -22.33 10.11 -3.94
C LYS A 32 -22.76 10.95 -2.73
N ASP A 33 -22.16 12.13 -2.58
CA ASP A 33 -22.63 13.13 -1.64
C ASP A 33 -24.09 13.53 -1.94
N VAL A 34 -24.82 13.90 -0.89
CA VAL A 34 -26.25 14.24 -0.96
C VAL A 34 -26.42 15.75 -0.89
N ASP A 35 -27.13 16.34 -1.84
CA ASP A 35 -27.57 17.74 -1.75
C ASP A 35 -28.77 17.81 -0.78
N LEU A 36 -28.62 18.55 0.32
CA LEU A 36 -29.63 18.68 1.36
C LEU A 36 -30.71 19.73 1.02
N GLY A 37 -30.58 20.44 -0.11
CA GLY A 37 -31.57 21.41 -0.59
C GLY A 37 -31.59 22.75 0.17
N ASN A 38 -30.83 22.88 1.26
CA ASN A 38 -30.61 24.10 2.03
C ASN A 38 -29.29 24.82 1.63
N GLY A 39 -28.63 24.36 0.57
CA GLY A 39 -27.31 24.85 0.13
C GLY A 39 -26.13 24.14 0.80
N HIS A 40 -26.38 23.15 1.67
CA HIS A 40 -25.36 22.29 2.26
C HIS A 40 -25.31 20.91 1.57
N ILE A 41 -24.13 20.30 1.66
CA ILE A 41 -23.85 18.98 1.11
C ILE A 41 -23.64 18.02 2.29
N GLY A 42 -24.41 16.94 2.32
CA GLY A 42 -24.19 15.80 3.19
C GLY A 42 -23.09 14.92 2.61
N HIS A 43 -21.90 14.94 3.21
CA HIS A 43 -20.75 14.18 2.72
C HIS A 43 -20.87 12.69 3.04
N CYS A 44 -20.67 11.86 2.02
CA CYS A 44 -20.76 10.41 2.11
C CYS A 44 -19.37 9.80 2.26
N ASN A 45 -18.98 9.55 3.50
CA ASN A 45 -17.66 9.03 3.79
C ASN A 45 -17.53 7.53 3.48
N GLN A 46 -16.34 7.11 3.05
CA GLN A 46 -16.05 5.70 2.79
C GLN A 46 -15.18 5.10 3.90
N GLY A 47 -15.81 4.49 4.90
CA GLY A 47 -15.12 3.70 5.92
C GLY A 47 -14.75 2.33 5.37
N ASN A 48 -13.56 2.20 4.78
CA ASN A 48 -13.13 0.96 4.14
C ASN A 48 -11.74 0.53 4.62
N ASN A 49 -11.49 -0.77 4.69
CA ASN A 49 -10.22 -1.33 5.15
C ASN A 49 -9.03 -0.99 4.22
N MET A 50 -9.29 -0.49 3.01
CA MET A 50 -8.28 -0.02 2.07
C MET A 50 -7.34 1.05 2.66
N TYR A 51 -7.77 1.82 3.66
CA TYR A 51 -6.92 2.82 4.32
C TYR A 51 -5.90 2.22 5.29
N LEU A 52 -6.20 1.06 5.87
CA LEU A 52 -5.40 0.49 6.96
C LEU A 52 -4.57 -0.72 6.50
N PHE A 53 -5.17 -1.66 5.76
CA PHE A 53 -4.51 -2.94 5.46
C PHE A 53 -3.20 -2.82 4.68
N PRO A 54 -3.07 -1.95 3.65
CA PRO A 54 -1.79 -1.75 2.98
C PRO A 54 -0.70 -1.23 3.91
N GLY A 55 -1.03 -0.26 4.78
CA GLY A 55 -0.08 0.34 5.72
C GLY A 55 0.32 -0.64 6.82
N ILE A 56 -0.65 -1.32 7.44
CA ILE A 56 -0.39 -2.36 8.44
C ILE A 56 0.49 -3.48 7.87
N GLY A 57 0.17 -3.97 6.67
CA GLY A 57 0.95 -5.01 6.02
C GLY A 57 2.38 -4.58 5.72
N LEU A 58 2.55 -3.37 5.16
CA LEU A 58 3.87 -2.82 4.86
C LEU A 58 4.68 -2.56 6.14
N GLY A 59 4.09 -1.93 7.15
CA GLY A 59 4.78 -1.63 8.40
C GLY A 59 5.17 -2.87 9.20
N THR A 60 4.30 -3.89 9.22
CA THR A 60 4.62 -5.21 9.82
C THR A 60 5.78 -5.88 9.07
N LEU A 61 5.76 -5.85 7.74
CA LEU A 61 6.84 -6.42 6.93
C LEU A 61 8.18 -5.72 7.20
N LEU A 62 8.19 -4.39 7.21
CA LEU A 62 9.40 -3.58 7.34
C LEU A 62 9.98 -3.56 8.76
N SER A 63 9.13 -3.69 9.78
CA SER A 63 9.60 -3.90 11.16
C SER A 63 10.16 -5.32 11.38
N GLY A 64 9.86 -6.26 10.48
CA GLY A 64 10.19 -7.68 10.66
C GLY A 64 9.34 -8.37 11.73
N SER A 65 8.28 -7.72 12.22
CA SER A 65 7.46 -8.29 13.29
C SER A 65 6.79 -9.58 12.83
N ARG A 66 6.81 -10.59 13.70
CA ARG A 66 6.19 -11.91 13.45
C ARG A 66 4.71 -11.95 13.78
N ILE A 67 4.23 -10.95 14.52
CA ILE A 67 2.86 -10.81 14.97
C ILE A 67 2.38 -9.38 14.70
N ILE A 68 1.07 -9.23 14.48
CA ILE A 68 0.43 -7.91 14.46
C ILE A 68 -0.27 -7.79 15.80
N SER A 69 0.19 -6.86 16.65
CA SER A 69 -0.40 -6.62 17.97
C SER A 69 -1.61 -5.70 17.89
N ASP A 70 -2.41 -5.67 18.96
CA ASP A 70 -3.51 -4.72 19.10
C ASP A 70 -2.98 -3.27 19.14
N GLY A 71 -1.81 -3.04 19.73
CA GLY A 71 -1.14 -1.74 19.72
C GLY A 71 -0.84 -1.26 18.30
N MET A 72 -0.26 -2.13 17.46
CA MET A 72 0.00 -1.80 16.04
C MET A 72 -1.29 -1.45 15.27
N LEU A 73 -2.40 -2.13 15.55
CA LEU A 73 -3.71 -1.82 14.96
C LEU A 73 -4.26 -0.48 15.47
N GLN A 74 -4.09 -0.20 16.76
CA GLN A 74 -4.49 1.07 17.37
C GLN A 74 -3.69 2.23 16.80
N ALA A 75 -2.37 2.12 16.73
CA ALA A 75 -1.48 3.13 16.16
C ALA A 75 -1.84 3.43 14.69
N ALA A 76 -2.18 2.40 13.90
CA ALA A 76 -2.67 2.58 12.54
C ALA A 76 -3.98 3.38 12.47
N ALA A 77 -4.94 3.10 13.36
CA ALA A 77 -6.22 3.81 13.41
C ALA A 77 -6.07 5.26 13.89
N GLU A 78 -5.25 5.50 14.91
CA GLU A 78 -4.94 6.84 15.42
C GLU A 78 -4.21 7.68 14.38
N CYS A 79 -3.26 7.10 13.65
CA CYS A 79 -2.58 7.74 12.53
C CYS A 79 -3.56 8.19 11.44
N LEU A 80 -4.49 7.32 11.03
CA LEU A 80 -5.50 7.66 10.03
C LEU A 80 -6.41 8.81 10.51
N ALA A 81 -6.80 8.81 11.79
CA ALA A 81 -7.61 9.86 12.37
C ALA A 81 -6.85 11.20 12.43
N ALA A 82 -5.57 11.17 12.82
CA ALA A 82 -4.70 12.35 12.91
C ALA A 82 -4.35 12.94 11.53
N TYR A 83 -4.46 12.17 10.45
CA TYR A 83 -4.26 12.63 9.08
C TYR A 83 -5.33 13.63 8.60
N MET A 84 -6.50 13.65 9.26
CA MET A 84 -7.59 14.54 8.90
C MET A 84 -7.35 15.97 9.39
N THR A 85 -7.68 16.96 8.55
CA THR A 85 -7.65 18.35 8.99
C THR A 85 -8.92 18.71 9.76
N GLU A 86 -8.82 19.64 10.71
CA GLU A 86 -9.99 20.14 11.44
C GLU A 86 -11.05 20.70 10.49
N GLU A 87 -10.64 21.35 9.39
CA GLU A 87 -11.54 21.88 8.36
C GLU A 87 -12.32 20.79 7.62
N GLU A 88 -11.71 19.64 7.33
CA GLU A 88 -12.38 18.49 6.70
C GLU A 88 -13.42 17.91 7.68
N VAL A 89 -13.02 17.72 8.95
CA VAL A 89 -13.89 17.15 9.99
C VAL A 89 -15.09 18.04 10.27
N LEU A 90 -14.91 19.36 10.34
CA LEU A 90 -16.00 20.33 10.55
C LEU A 90 -17.00 20.36 9.38
N LYS A 91 -16.58 19.95 8.18
CA LYS A 91 -17.48 19.75 7.04
C LYS A 91 -18.19 18.39 7.08
N GLY A 92 -17.91 17.55 8.06
CA GLY A 92 -18.45 16.18 8.15
C GLY A 92 -17.69 15.16 7.29
N ILE A 93 -16.49 15.50 6.82
CA ILE A 93 -15.59 14.58 6.13
C ILE A 93 -14.67 13.94 7.19
N ILE A 94 -14.84 12.65 7.42
CA ILE A 94 -14.13 11.89 8.46
C ILE A 94 -13.19 10.80 7.91
N TYR A 95 -13.10 10.67 6.59
CA TYR A 95 -12.09 9.85 5.92
C TYR A 95 -11.40 10.67 4.81
N PRO A 96 -10.10 10.48 4.60
CA PRO A 96 -9.36 11.27 3.64
C PRO A 96 -9.65 10.85 2.20
N SER A 97 -9.41 11.74 1.25
CA SER A 97 -9.58 11.42 -0.18
C SER A 97 -8.73 10.23 -0.62
N THR A 98 -9.30 9.35 -1.45
CA THR A 98 -8.60 8.18 -2.00
C THR A 98 -7.43 8.53 -2.92
N SER A 99 -7.36 9.77 -3.43
CA SER A 99 -6.19 10.26 -4.17
C SER A 99 -4.93 10.33 -3.29
N ARG A 100 -5.09 10.47 -1.97
CA ARG A 100 -4.01 10.50 -0.97
C ARG A 100 -3.62 9.12 -0.45
N ILE A 101 -4.21 8.04 -0.97
CA ILE A 101 -4.07 6.68 -0.40
C ILE A 101 -2.62 6.19 -0.29
N ARG A 102 -1.74 6.56 -1.23
CA ARG A 102 -0.32 6.19 -1.16
C ARG A 102 0.40 6.86 0.00
N ASP A 103 0.13 8.15 0.20
CA ASP A 103 0.72 8.91 1.31
C ASP A 103 0.17 8.42 2.66
N ILE A 104 -1.13 8.18 2.76
CA ILE A 104 -1.75 7.57 3.95
C ILE A 104 -1.15 6.20 4.25
N THR A 105 -0.92 5.37 3.22
CA THR A 105 -0.28 4.07 3.39
C THR A 105 1.13 4.19 3.98
N LYS A 106 1.90 5.20 3.55
CA LYS A 106 3.23 5.50 4.08
C LYS A 106 3.15 5.90 5.56
N GLU A 107 2.27 6.84 5.91
CA GLU A 107 2.06 7.29 7.29
C GLU A 107 1.62 6.16 8.22
N VAL A 108 0.62 5.38 7.81
CA VAL A 108 0.11 4.23 8.58
C VAL A 108 1.20 3.17 8.75
N ALA A 109 1.98 2.88 7.71
CA ALA A 109 3.10 1.94 7.82
C ALA A 109 4.19 2.45 8.76
N ALA A 110 4.51 3.73 8.74
CA ALA A 110 5.49 4.34 9.65
C ALA A 110 5.02 4.25 11.11
N ALA A 111 3.76 4.56 11.38
CA ALA A 111 3.16 4.41 12.71
C ALA A 111 3.22 2.95 13.21
N VAL A 112 2.92 2.00 12.34
CA VAL A 112 2.98 0.56 12.66
C VAL A 112 4.42 0.09 12.93
N VAL A 113 5.40 0.58 12.16
CA VAL A 113 6.82 0.28 12.41
C VAL A 113 7.25 0.82 13.77
N LYS A 114 6.87 2.07 14.07
CA LYS A 114 7.19 2.71 15.34
C LYS A 114 6.58 1.97 16.52
N GLU A 115 5.31 1.60 16.43
CA GLU A 115 4.66 0.83 17.50
C GLU A 115 5.32 -0.54 17.70
N ALA A 116 5.67 -1.24 16.62
CA ALA A 116 6.40 -2.51 16.72
C ALA A 116 7.78 -2.36 17.38
N ILE A 117 8.44 -1.21 17.24
CA ILE A 117 9.68 -0.88 17.94
C ILE A 117 9.40 -0.66 19.44
N GLU A 118 8.37 0.13 19.77
CA GLU A 118 8.00 0.47 21.14
C GLU A 118 7.57 -0.76 21.95
N GLU A 119 6.89 -1.71 21.31
CA GLU A 119 6.48 -2.99 21.91
C GLU A 119 7.60 -4.07 21.91
N ASP A 120 8.81 -3.75 21.45
CA ASP A 120 9.96 -4.69 21.32
C ASP A 120 9.65 -5.90 20.41
N LEU A 121 8.77 -5.72 19.42
CA LEU A 121 8.37 -6.73 18.44
C LEU A 121 9.16 -6.66 17.12
N ALA A 122 9.88 -5.57 16.88
CA ALA A 122 10.66 -5.37 15.67
C ALA A 122 11.93 -6.24 15.63
N GLU A 123 12.03 -7.10 14.60
CA GLU A 123 13.19 -7.97 14.33
C GLU A 123 14.09 -7.44 13.18
N GLY A 124 13.60 -6.48 12.39
CA GLY A 124 14.28 -5.94 11.21
C GLY A 124 13.93 -6.67 9.92
N TYR A 125 14.22 -6.05 8.78
CA TYR A 125 13.89 -6.57 7.45
C TYR A 125 15.02 -6.34 6.45
N ARG A 126 15.45 -7.43 5.79
CA ARG A 126 16.59 -7.45 4.84
C ARG A 126 17.87 -6.91 5.48
N GLU A 127 18.43 -5.84 4.92
CA GLU A 127 19.67 -5.21 5.37
C GLU A 127 19.47 -4.28 6.57
N MET A 128 18.22 -4.05 7.02
CA MET A 128 17.90 -3.23 8.19
C MET A 128 17.73 -4.13 9.42
N ASP A 129 18.64 -4.08 10.38
CA ASP A 129 18.51 -4.84 11.63
C ASP A 129 17.65 -4.12 12.69
N ALA A 130 17.16 -4.85 13.69
CA ALA A 130 16.30 -4.30 14.74
C ALA A 130 16.95 -3.15 15.55
N ARG A 131 18.28 -3.14 15.70
CA ARG A 131 19.01 -2.12 16.47
C ARG A 131 19.20 -0.84 15.67
N GLU A 132 19.36 -0.95 14.35
CA GLU A 132 19.38 0.20 13.45
C GLU A 132 18.01 0.83 13.34
N LEU A 133 16.98 0.00 13.18
CA LEU A 133 15.59 0.44 13.10
C LEU A 133 15.16 1.24 14.36
N ARG A 134 15.58 0.81 15.55
CA ARG A 134 15.32 1.51 16.84
C ARG A 134 15.94 2.91 16.96
N LYS A 135 16.94 3.22 16.13
CA LYS A 135 17.65 4.52 16.18
C LYS A 135 17.02 5.56 15.29
N LEU A 136 16.13 5.15 14.38
CA LEU A 136 15.53 6.04 13.41
C LEU A 136 14.57 7.02 14.09
N SER A 137 14.60 8.28 13.66
CA SER A 137 13.56 9.27 13.96
C SER A 137 12.26 8.93 13.23
N GLN A 138 11.18 9.64 13.57
CA GLN A 138 9.89 9.49 12.86
C GLN A 138 10.04 9.75 11.36
N GLU A 139 10.76 10.81 10.99
CA GLU A 139 10.98 11.19 9.59
C GLU A 139 11.85 10.15 8.86
N GLU A 140 12.85 9.58 9.54
CA GLU A 140 13.70 8.52 8.98
C GLU A 140 12.92 7.21 8.78
N ILE A 141 11.96 6.90 9.67
CA ILE A 141 11.05 5.76 9.50
C ILE A 141 10.16 5.98 8.28
N GLU A 142 9.60 7.18 8.10
CA GLU A 142 8.77 7.51 6.93
C GLU A 142 9.58 7.39 5.62
N GLU A 143 10.82 7.89 5.62
CA GLU A 143 11.73 7.75 4.47
C GLU A 143 12.07 6.27 4.21
N TYR A 144 12.35 5.50 5.26
CA TYR A 144 12.58 4.05 5.15
C TYR A 144 11.38 3.32 4.55
N VAL A 145 10.17 3.64 5.00
CA VAL A 145 8.92 3.10 4.42
C VAL A 145 8.81 3.48 2.96
N MET A 146 8.96 4.77 2.62
CA MET A 146 8.81 5.26 1.25
C MET A 146 9.81 4.62 0.29
N ASN A 147 11.06 4.44 0.72
CA ASN A 147 12.11 3.79 -0.07
C ASN A 147 11.83 2.29 -0.33
N ASN A 148 10.97 1.66 0.48
CA ASN A 148 10.55 0.28 0.29
C ASN A 148 9.18 0.13 -0.38
N MET A 149 8.49 1.24 -0.70
CA MET A 149 7.26 1.20 -1.48
C MET A 149 7.58 0.94 -2.97
N TRP A 150 6.84 0.02 -3.58
CA TRP A 150 6.96 -0.22 -5.02
C TRP A 150 6.40 0.96 -5.83
N SER A 151 7.12 1.29 -6.91
CA SER A 151 6.73 2.28 -7.92
C SER A 151 6.56 1.61 -9.28
N PRO A 152 5.54 1.98 -10.06
CA PRO A 152 5.25 1.42 -11.39
C PRO A 152 6.18 1.95 -12.48
N ASP A 153 7.47 2.11 -12.17
CA ASP A 153 8.47 2.57 -13.12
C ASP A 153 9.04 1.36 -13.86
N TYR A 154 8.69 1.24 -15.14
CA TYR A 154 9.16 0.13 -15.96
C TYR A 154 10.65 0.30 -16.27
N PRO A 155 11.51 -0.67 -15.90
CA PRO A 155 12.91 -0.61 -16.25
C PRO A 155 13.05 -0.78 -17.77
N THR A 156 13.90 0.03 -18.39
CA THR A 156 14.30 -0.20 -19.78
C THR A 156 14.98 -1.56 -19.87
N LEU A 157 14.32 -2.52 -20.54
CA LEU A 157 14.88 -3.84 -20.81
C LEU A 157 15.97 -3.70 -21.87
N LEU A 158 17.17 -3.30 -21.45
CA LEU A 158 18.35 -3.51 -22.26
C LEU A 158 18.57 -5.02 -22.30
N GLY A 159 18.39 -5.62 -23.47
CA GLY A 159 18.74 -7.02 -23.70
C GLY A 159 20.21 -7.20 -23.34
N LYS A 160 20.48 -7.70 -22.13
CA LYS A 160 21.80 -8.19 -21.78
C LYS A 160 22.08 -9.30 -22.79
N SER A 161 22.95 -9.04 -23.76
CA SER A 161 23.59 -10.08 -24.54
C SER A 161 24.28 -11.00 -23.54
N ILE A 162 23.63 -12.11 -23.21
CA ILE A 162 24.25 -13.22 -22.49
C ILE A 162 25.28 -13.81 -23.46
N PHE A 163 26.50 -13.30 -23.41
CA PHE A 163 27.70 -13.98 -23.86
C PHE A 163 28.87 -13.63 -22.93
N PRO A 164 29.01 -14.29 -21.78
CA PRO A 164 30.31 -14.66 -21.27
C PRO A 164 30.59 -16.13 -21.66
N PHE A 165 31.84 -16.44 -21.96
CA PHE A 165 32.37 -17.75 -22.41
C PHE A 165 32.24 -18.07 -23.91
N ILE A 166 33.20 -17.57 -24.71
CA ILE A 166 34.20 -18.39 -25.43
C ILE A 166 35.38 -17.43 -25.71
N SER A 167 36.40 -17.47 -24.85
CA SER A 167 37.74 -16.94 -25.15
C SER A 167 38.80 -17.77 -24.42
N VAL A 168 38.64 -19.08 -24.43
CA VAL A 168 39.71 -20.03 -24.12
C VAL A 168 39.51 -21.21 -25.06
N PHE A 169 40.60 -21.68 -25.68
CA PHE A 169 40.72 -22.69 -26.75
C PHE A 169 40.67 -22.19 -28.19
N SER A 170 41.70 -21.43 -28.58
CA SER A 170 42.20 -21.40 -29.97
C SER A 170 43.36 -22.39 -30.22
N ASN A 171 43.68 -23.28 -29.27
CA ASN A 171 44.74 -24.27 -29.45
C ASN A 171 44.34 -25.57 -28.75
N LEU A 172 43.63 -26.44 -29.46
CA LEU A 172 43.75 -27.91 -29.37
C LEU A 172 42.63 -28.58 -30.17
N LEU A 173 43.06 -29.54 -30.99
CA LEU A 173 42.29 -30.59 -31.66
C LEU A 173 41.81 -30.28 -33.10
N HIS A 174 42.76 -30.54 -34.00
CA HIS A 174 42.55 -31.32 -35.21
C HIS A 174 41.59 -32.52 -34.99
N HIS A 175 40.89 -32.87 -36.07
CA HIS A 175 40.10 -34.07 -36.36
C HIS A 175 38.57 -34.01 -36.17
N ASP A 176 37.92 -33.95 -37.33
CA ASP A 176 36.70 -34.67 -37.76
C ASP A 176 35.95 -35.48 -36.70
N VAL A 177 34.71 -35.06 -36.34
CA VAL A 177 33.52 -35.93 -36.33
C VAL A 177 32.26 -35.07 -36.49
N TRP A 178 31.49 -35.36 -37.54
CA TRP A 178 30.12 -34.92 -37.79
C TRP A 178 29.11 -35.56 -36.80
N CYS A 179 28.11 -34.82 -36.31
CA CYS A 179 26.76 -35.39 -36.13
C CYS A 179 25.67 -34.29 -36.16
N PRO A 180 24.63 -34.40 -37.02
CA PRO A 180 23.57 -33.41 -37.22
C PRO A 180 22.21 -33.89 -36.66
N LEU A 181 21.50 -33.08 -35.89
CA LEU A 181 20.02 -33.16 -35.76
C LEU A 181 19.45 -31.77 -35.43
N ALA A 182 18.76 -31.18 -36.42
CA ALA A 182 17.92 -29.98 -36.36
C ALA A 182 16.59 -30.28 -35.60
N PRO A 183 15.58 -29.38 -35.42
CA PRO A 183 15.37 -28.09 -36.12
C PRO A 183 14.66 -26.93 -35.36
N ASN A 184 14.77 -25.74 -35.97
CA ASN A 184 13.78 -24.66 -36.13
C ASN A 184 12.48 -24.70 -35.29
N LEU A 185 12.34 -23.74 -34.36
CA LEU A 185 11.04 -23.15 -33.98
C LEU A 185 11.22 -21.66 -33.63
N TYR A 186 11.39 -20.81 -34.64
CA TYR A 186 11.11 -19.37 -34.55
C TYR A 186 10.60 -18.89 -35.90
N LYS A 187 9.27 -18.79 -36.05
CA LYS A 187 8.56 -17.88 -36.95
C LYS A 187 7.05 -18.11 -36.82
N GLN A 188 6.38 -17.22 -36.08
CA GLN A 188 5.12 -16.56 -36.47
C GLN A 188 4.50 -15.88 -35.24
N ALA A 189 4.54 -14.55 -35.21
CA ALA A 189 3.50 -13.68 -34.67
C ALA A 189 3.92 -12.22 -34.95
N SER A 190 3.51 -11.73 -36.12
CA SER A 190 3.32 -10.31 -36.46
C SER A 190 1.88 -10.17 -36.89
#